data_AF-A0A353RAE8-F1
#
_entry.id   AF-A0A353RAE8-F1
#
_cell.length_a   1.000
_cell.length_b   1.000
_cell.length_c   1.000
_cell.angle_alpha   90.00
_cell.angle_beta   90.00
_cell.angle_gamma   90.00
#
_symmetry.space_group_name_H-M   'P 1'
#
loop_
_entity.id
_entity.type
_entity.pdbx_description
1 polymer ?
#
loop_
_entity_poly.entity_id
_entity_poly.type
_entity_poly.pdbx_seq_one_letter_code
_entity_poly.pdbx_strand_id
1 'polypeptide(L)' 'MKAPLRSKIFKIVSLQAQTRNVRAYVIGGYVRDFFLKRHSTDIDIVVEGNGLEIASDVASVLKVKATLFKNFG' A
#
# COMPACT_ATOMS: atom_id res chain seq x y z
N MET A 1 -18.08 -13.18 3.60
CA MET A 1 -17.10 -12.52 2.72
C MET A 1 -15.70 -12.67 3.31
N LYS A 2 -14.68 -12.94 2.48
CA LYS A 2 -13.28 -12.87 2.96
C LYS A 2 -12.90 -11.39 3.12
N ALA A 3 -12.17 -11.06 4.18
CA ALA A 3 -11.67 -9.69 4.39
C ALA A 3 -10.82 -9.24 3.17
N PRO A 4 -10.94 -7.98 2.70
CA PRO A 4 -10.24 -7.49 1.50
C PRO A 4 -8.71 -7.49 1.69
N LEU A 5 -8.26 -7.26 2.92
CA LEU A 5 -6.85 -6.99 3.23
C LEU A 5 -6.09 -8.25 3.71
N ARG A 6 -6.21 -9.37 2.99
CA ARG A 6 -5.56 -10.64 3.37
C ARG A 6 -4.16 -10.83 2.81
N SER A 7 -3.81 -10.13 1.73
CA SER A 7 -2.46 -10.24 1.14
C SER A 7 -1.40 -9.79 2.14
N LYS A 8 -0.25 -10.48 2.15
CA LYS A 8 0.89 -10.15 3.04
C LYS A 8 1.37 -8.71 2.86
N ILE A 9 1.19 -8.13 1.67
CA ILE A 9 1.57 -6.75 1.37
C ILE A 9 0.93 -5.74 2.32
N PHE A 10 -0.36 -5.91 2.66
CA PHE A 10 -1.05 -4.98 3.55
C PHE A 10 -0.49 -4.99 4.96
N LYS A 11 -0.06 -6.16 5.45
CA LYS A 11 0.60 -6.28 6.75
C LYS A 11 1.97 -5.59 6.75
N ILE A 12 2.73 -5.74 5.66
CA ILE A 12 4.04 -5.11 5.52
C ILE A 12 3.90 -3.59 5.48
N VAL A 13 3.00 -3.07 4.65
CA VAL A 13 2.70 -1.63 4.54
C VAL A 13 2.25 -1.09 5.90
N SER A 14 1.31 -1.77 6.58
CA SER A 14 0.82 -1.35 7.88
C SER A 14 1.94 -1.28 8.93
N LEU A 15 2.89 -2.21 8.91
CA LEU A 15 4.03 -2.18 9.83
C LEU A 15 4.97 -1.02 9.52
N GLN A 16 5.30 -0.77 8.25
CA GLN A 16 6.16 0.38 7.88
C GLN A 16 5.49 1.72 8.22
N ALA A 17 4.19 1.85 7.96
CA ALA A 17 3.42 3.03 8.32
C ALA A 17 3.43 3.27 9.85
N GLN A 18 3.23 2.22 10.64
CA GLN A 18 3.30 2.30 12.10
C GLN A 18 4.68 2.71 12.61
N THR A 19 5.76 2.12 12.06
CA THR A 19 7.14 2.49 12.43
C THR A 19 7.43 3.96 12.17
N ARG A 20 6.85 4.54 11.12
CA ARG A 20 7.01 5.97 10.78
C ARG A 20 5.96 6.89 11.41
N ASN A 21 5.03 6.35 12.21
CA ASN A 21 3.92 7.10 12.79
C ASN A 21 3.08 7.87 11.74
N VAL A 22 2.84 7.24 10.59
CA VAL A 22 1.98 7.78 9.52
C VAL A 22 0.78 6.87 9.31
N ARG A 23 -0.29 7.42 8.72
CA ARG A 23 -1.47 6.64 8.32
C ARG A 23 -1.35 6.24 6.86
N ALA A 24 -1.79 5.03 6.52
CA ALA A 24 -1.82 4.52 5.15
C ALA A 24 -3.16 3.84 4.88
N TYR A 25 -3.71 4.05 3.68
CA TYR A 25 -5.03 3.55 3.30
C TYR A 25 -4.98 2.95 1.90
N VAL A 26 -5.65 1.81 1.75
CA VAL A 26 -5.94 1.26 0.43
C VAL A 26 -7.12 2.02 -0.16
N ILE A 27 -6.97 2.50 -1.39
CA ILE A 27 -7.96 3.36 -2.05
C ILE A 27 -8.25 2.84 -3.47
N GLY A 28 -9.02 3.63 -4.23
CA GLY A 28 -9.11 3.46 -5.69
C GLY A 28 -9.84 2.20 -6.15
N GLY A 29 -9.36 1.67 -7.28
CA GLY A 29 -9.99 0.57 -7.99
C GLY A 29 -10.09 -0.70 -7.15
N TYR A 30 -9.07 -0.97 -6.33
CA TYR A 30 -9.04 -2.13 -5.44
C TYR A 30 -10.24 -2.17 -4.49
N VAL A 31 -10.56 -1.04 -3.85
CA VAL A 31 -11.68 -0.92 -2.90
C VAL A 31 -13.00 -1.10 -3.62
N ARG A 32 -13.20 -0.40 -4.74
CA ARG A 32 -14.41 -0.52 -5.58
C ARG A 32 -14.63 -1.98 -6.00
N ASP A 33 -13.58 -2.62 -6.52
CA ASP A 33 -13.68 -3.95 -7.10
C ASP A 33 -13.95 -5.00 -6.02
N PHE A 34 -13.43 -4.83 -4.79
CA PHE A 34 -13.84 -5.64 -3.65
C PHE A 34 -15.35 -5.60 -3.40
N PHE A 35 -15.96 -4.40 -3.34
CA PHE A 35 -17.42 -4.26 -3.14
C PHE A 35 -18.22 -4.80 -4.33
N LEU A 36 -17.70 -4.68 -5.55
CA LEU A 36 -18.31 -5.23 -6.77
C LEU A 36 -18.04 -6.73 -6.96
N LYS A 37 -17.33 -7.39 -6.03
CA LYS A 37 -16.91 -8.81 -6.12
C LYS A 37 -16.12 -9.12 -7.41
N ARG A 38 -15.34 -8.15 -7.88
CA ARG A 38 -14.42 -8.28 -9.01
C ARG A 38 -13.02 -8.56 -8.49
N HIS A 39 -12.30 -9.43 -9.18
CA HIS A 39 -10.90 -9.68 -8.86
C HIS A 39 -10.06 -8.47 -9.27
N SER A 40 -9.21 -7.98 -8.36
CA SER A 40 -8.21 -6.95 -8.66
C SER A 40 -6.88 -7.32 -8.03
N THR A 41 -5.82 -7.18 -8.81
CA THR A 41 -4.42 -7.31 -8.37
C THR A 41 -3.75 -5.96 -8.19
N ASP A 42 -4.39 -4.88 -8.65
CA ASP A 42 -3.84 -3.54 -8.67
C ASP A 42 -4.20 -2.82 -7.37
N ILE A 43 -3.19 -2.41 -6.62
CA ILE A 43 -3.33 -1.93 -5.24
C ILE A 43 -2.79 -0.50 -5.17
N ASP A 44 -3.70 0.45 -4.99
CA ASP A 44 -3.36 1.84 -4.71
C ASP A 44 -3.35 2.09 -3.22
N ILE A 45 -2.27 2.69 -2.71
CA ILE A 45 -2.13 3.08 -1.32
C ILE A 45 -1.83 4.57 -1.24
N VAL A 46 -2.62 5.30 -0.45
CA VAL A 46 -2.31 6.68 -0.06
C VAL A 46 -1.71 6.69 1.34
N VAL A 47 -0.70 7.54 1.55
CA VAL A 47 -0.03 7.74 2.84
C VAL A 47 -0.21 9.20 3.24
N GLU A 48 -0.59 9.45 4.48
CA GLU A 48 -0.58 10.79 5.07
C GLU A 48 0.79 11.06 5.70
N GLY A 49 1.73 11.49 4.84
CA GLY A 49 3.13 11.69 5.19
C GLY A 49 4.02 11.51 3.95
N ASN A 50 5.29 11.18 4.14
CA ASN A 50 6.21 10.95 3.03
C ASN A 50 5.98 9.55 2.40
N GLY A 51 5.25 9.51 1.29
CA GLY A 51 4.96 8.28 0.56
C GLY A 51 6.20 7.61 -0.03
N LEU A 52 7.24 8.38 -0.41
CA LEU A 52 8.47 7.84 -0.98
C LEU A 52 9.28 7.03 0.05
N GLU A 53 9.28 7.49 1.29
CA GLU A 53 9.91 6.78 2.40
C GLU A 53 9.22 5.44 2.68
N ILE A 54 7.89 5.43 2.75
CA ILE A 54 7.11 4.20 2.91
C ILE A 54 7.35 3.24 1.73
N ALA A 55 7.34 3.75 0.49
CA ALA A 55 7.59 2.93 -0.69
C ALA A 55 8.99 2.30 -0.67
N SER A 56 10.02 3.06 -0.26
CA SER A 56 11.39 2.57 -0.13
C SER A 56 11.51 1.48 0.95
N ASP A 57 10.88 1.67 2.11
CA ASP A 57 10.92 0.69 3.20
C ASP A 57 10.23 -0.62 2.83
N VAL A 58 9.04 -0.53 2.24
CA VAL A 58 8.29 -1.70 1.78
C VAL A 58 9.09 -2.47 0.74
N ALA A 59 9.73 -1.78 -0.21
CA ALA A 59 10.57 -2.40 -1.22
C ALA A 59 11.81 -3.09 -0.62
N SER A 60 12.43 -2.47 0.39
CA SER A 60 13.54 -3.06 1.15
C SER A 60 13.14 -4.37 1.83
N VAL A 61 12.00 -4.38 2.54
CA VAL A 61 11.46 -5.58 3.22
C VAL A 61 11.15 -6.69 2.22
N LEU A 62 10.59 -6.35 1.06
CA LEU A 62 10.26 -7.30 0.00
C LEU A 62 11.46 -7.73 -0.84
N LYS A 63 12.60 -7.05 -0.71
CA LYS A 63 13.80 -7.22 -1.54
C LYS A 63 13.50 -7.04 -3.03
N VAL A 64 12.72 -6.01 -3.37
CA VAL A 64 12.35 -5.64 -4.74
C VAL A 64 12.79 -4.21 -5.05
N LYS A 65 12.81 -3.84 -6.33
CA LYS A 65 13.10 -2.47 -6.77
C LYS A 65 11.84 -1.61 -6.63
N ALA A 66 11.97 -0.45 -5.98
CA ALA A 66 10.99 0.63 -6.07
C ALA A 66 11.43 1.64 -7.14
N THR A 67 10.45 2.18 -7.88
CA THR A 67 10.63 3.36 -8.71
C THR A 67 10.04 4.54 -7.96
N LEU A 68 10.86 5.55 -7.67
CA LEU A 68 10.48 6.70 -6.84
C LEU A 68 10.38 7.95 -7.72
N PHE A 69 9.27 8.68 -7.60
CA PHE A 69 9.01 9.90 -8.36
C PHE A 69 8.87 11.10 -7.41
N LYS A 70 9.92 11.93 -7.31
CA LYS A 70 9.99 13.03 -6.33
C LYS A 70 9.00 14.17 -6.57
N ASN A 71 8.56 14.37 -7.81
CA ASN A 71 7.74 15.53 -8.20
C ASN A 71 6.23 15.22 -8.22
N PHE A 72 5.85 13.98 -7.86
CA PHE A 72 4.47 13.49 -7.97
C PHE A 72 4.03 12.72 -6.70
N GLY A 73 4.68 12.97 -5.56
CA GLY A 73 4.42 12.30 -4.29
C GLY A 73 4.64 13.21 -3.09
#